data_AF-A0A1G1WE36-F1
#
_entry.id   AF-A0A1G1WE36-F1
#
_cell.length_a   1.000
_cell.length_b   1.000
_cell.length_c   1.000
_cell.angle_alpha   90.00
_cell.angle_beta   90.00
_cell.angle_gamma   90.00
#
_symmetry.space_group_name_H-M   'P 1'
#
loop_
_entity.id
_entity.type
_entity.pdbx_description
1 polymer ?
#
loop_
_entity_poly.entity_id
_entity_poly.type
_entity_poly.pdbx_seq_one_letter_code
_entity_poly.pdbx_strand_id
1 'polypeptide(L)'
;MKTVNISLPESLAQLVTQEVRRGSYASISEFFRNILRNYLSEQGKKEEGLVFEEFDAQPLEKIRRSFEQTGLYNKKFIDGLIKGLAKSSPYVPKTSKS
;
A
#
# COMPACT_ATOMS: atom_id res chain seq x y z
N MET A 1 6.35 -24.42 11.72
CA MET A 1 5.06 -23.86 12.17
C MET A 1 4.95 -24.07 13.67
N LYS A 2 4.32 -23.14 14.40
CA LYS A 2 4.08 -23.27 15.85
C LYS A 2 2.58 -23.31 16.10
N THR A 3 2.13 -24.25 16.93
CA THR A 3 0.73 -24.38 17.30
C THR A 3 0.44 -23.52 18.52
N VAL A 4 -0.68 -22.81 18.49
CA VAL A 4 -1.20 -22.01 19.60
C VAL A 4 -2.61 -22.53 19.89
N ASN A 5 -2.88 -22.83 21.16
CA ASN A 5 -4.21 -23.25 21.61
C ASN A 5 -4.98 -22.04 22.11
N ILE A 6 -6.23 -21.90 21.68
CA ILE A 6 -7.10 -20.77 22.04
C ILE A 6 -8.40 -21.35 22.58
N SER A 7 -8.79 -20.91 23.78
CA SER A 7 -10.10 -21.23 24.36
C SER A 7 -11.06 -20.07 24.12
N LEU A 8 -12.27 -20.37 23.67
CA LEU A 8 -13.31 -19.38 23.39
C LEU A 8 -14.61 -19.79 24.10
N PRO A 9 -15.43 -18.81 24.53
CA PRO A 9 -16.80 -19.09 24.90
C PRO A 9 -17.55 -19.77 23.75
N GLU A 10 -18.49 -20.65 24.07
CA GLU A 10 -19.19 -21.47 23.08
C GLU A 10 -19.91 -20.63 22.02
N SER A 11 -20.56 -19.54 22.44
CA SER A 11 -21.20 -18.59 21.54
C SER A 11 -20.23 -18.00 20.51
N LEU A 12 -19.00 -17.71 20.92
CA LEU A 12 -17.98 -17.14 20.05
C LEU A 12 -17.38 -18.20 19.12
N ALA A 13 -17.19 -19.44 19.61
CA ALA A 13 -16.75 -20.56 18.78
C ALA A 13 -17.75 -20.87 17.65
N GLN A 14 -19.05 -20.78 17.94
CA GLN A 14 -20.11 -20.94 16.94
C GLN A 14 -20.04 -19.83 15.87
N LEU A 15 -19.87 -18.58 16.28
CA LEU A 15 -19.70 -17.45 15.36
C LEU A 15 -18.48 -17.62 14.45
N VAL A 16 -17.33 -18.00 15.02
CA VAL A 16 -16.11 -18.28 14.22
C VAL A 16 -16.37 -19.37 13.19
N THR A 17 -17.06 -20.45 13.59
CA THR A 17 -17.39 -21.55 12.67
C THR A 17 -18.33 -21.08 11.56
N GLN A 18 -19.29 -20.21 11.87
CA GLN A 18 -20.20 -19.63 10.89
C GLN A 18 -19.46 -18.72 9.91
N GLU A 19 -18.55 -17.87 10.39
CA GLU A 19 -17.76 -16.96 9.56
C GLU A 19 -16.77 -17.70 8.66
N VAL A 20 -16.17 -18.81 9.12
CA VAL A 20 -15.34 -19.68 8.27
C VAL A 20 -16.16 -20.32 7.16
N ARG A 21 -17.42 -20.69 7.43
CA ARG A 21 -18.32 -21.27 6.40
C ARG A 21 -18.85 -20.24 5.43
N ARG A 22 -19.09 -19.00 5.89
CA ARG A 22 -19.59 -17.89 5.07
C ARG A 22 -18.49 -17.25 4.24
N GLY A 23 -17.33 -17.03 4.84
CA GLY A 23 -16.15 -16.50 4.18
C GLY A 23 -15.42 -17.56 3.37
N SER A 24 -14.64 -17.14 2.38
CA SER A 24 -13.81 -18.04 1.55
C SER A 24 -12.56 -18.56 2.29
N TYR A 25 -12.67 -18.89 3.58
CA TYR A 25 -11.55 -19.37 4.39
C TYR A 25 -11.47 -20.90 4.36
N ALA A 26 -10.27 -21.43 4.13
CA ALA A 26 -10.05 -22.87 4.07
C ALA A 26 -10.11 -23.57 5.44
N SER A 27 -9.92 -22.83 6.54
CA SER A 27 -9.97 -23.37 7.91
C SER A 27 -10.12 -22.27 8.97
N ILE A 28 -10.45 -22.67 10.20
CA ILE A 28 -10.43 -21.80 11.40
C ILE A 28 -9.04 -21.18 11.60
N SER A 29 -7.97 -21.96 11.38
CA SER A 29 -6.59 -21.48 11.48
C SER A 29 -6.31 -20.35 10.48
N GLU A 30 -6.80 -20.46 9.24
CA GLU A 30 -6.63 -19.40 8.23
C GLU A 30 -7.45 -18.15 8.56
N PHE A 31 -8.67 -18.34 9.07
CA PHE A 31 -9.49 -17.22 9.55
C PHE A 31 -8.77 -16.41 10.64
N PHE A 32 -8.27 -17.07 11.70
CA PHE A 32 -7.53 -16.39 12.76
C PHE A 32 -6.23 -15.77 12.28
N ARG A 33 -5.50 -16.42 11.37
CA ARG A 33 -4.27 -15.84 10.78
C ARG A 33 -4.55 -14.59 9.95
N ASN A 34 -5.67 -14.56 9.24
CA ASN A 34 -6.07 -13.37 8.48
C ASN A 34 -6.37 -12.21 9.44
N ILE A 35 -7.16 -12.46 10.49
CA ILE A 35 -7.46 -11.46 11.51
C ILE A 35 -6.18 -10.95 12.18
N LEU A 36 -5.30 -11.85 12.62
CA LEU A 36 -4.03 -11.47 13.25
C LEU A 36 -3.16 -10.65 12.31
N ARG A 37 -3.05 -11.03 11.04
CA ARG A 37 -2.31 -10.25 10.04
C ARG A 37 -2.90 -8.85 9.87
N ASN A 38 -4.22 -8.72 9.78
CA ASN A 38 -4.87 -7.42 9.61
C ASN A 38 -4.71 -6.56 10.86
N TYR A 39 -4.98 -7.11 12.04
CA TYR A 39 -4.80 -6.43 13.31
C TYR A 39 -3.37 -5.94 13.50
N LEU A 40 -2.37 -6.81 13.27
CA LEU A 40 -0.96 -6.44 13.37
C LEU A 40 -0.51 -5.51 12.24
N SER A 41 -1.13 -5.57 11.05
CA SER A 41 -0.82 -4.62 9.97
C SER A 41 -1.42 -3.24 10.26
N GLU A 42 -2.60 -3.17 10.86
CA GLU A 42 -3.19 -1.90 11.30
C GLU A 42 -2.45 -1.31 12.50
N GLN A 43 -2.00 -2.15 13.42
CA GLN A 43 -1.13 -1.73 14.52
C GLN A 43 0.27 -1.34 14.03
N GLY A 44 0.87 -2.11 13.13
CA GLY A 44 2.14 -1.80 12.49
C GLY A 44 2.07 -0.51 11.67
N LYS A 45 0.97 -0.25 10.94
CA LYS A 45 0.74 1.04 10.28
C LYS A 45 0.65 2.21 11.27
N LYS A 46 0.07 1.99 12.45
CA LYS A 46 -0.01 2.99 13.52
C LYS A 46 1.33 3.19 14.24
N GLU A 47 2.14 2.14 14.40
CA GLU A 47 3.44 2.18 15.09
C GLU A 47 4.59 2.64 14.18
N GLU A 48 4.58 2.26 12.89
CA GLU A 48 5.60 2.63 11.90
C GLU A 48 5.26 3.94 11.16
N GLY A 49 4.12 4.58 11.44
CA GLY A 49 3.73 5.81 10.77
C GLY A 49 3.62 5.64 9.25
N LEU A 50 3.19 4.47 8.77
CA LEU A 50 2.92 4.23 7.35
C LEU A 50 1.64 4.99 6.96
N VAL A 51 1.79 6.30 6.87
CA VAL A 51 0.84 7.22 6.26
C VAL A 51 0.91 6.94 4.77
N PHE A 52 -0.21 6.51 4.19
CA PHE A 52 -0.35 6.56 2.74
C PHE A 52 -0.43 8.02 2.35
N GLU A 53 0.68 8.57 1.87
CA GLU A 53 0.69 9.89 1.25
C GLU A 53 -0.01 9.78 -0.11
N GLU A 54 -1.03 10.61 -0.30
CA GLU A 54 -1.66 10.75 -1.60
C GLU A 54 -0.63 11.28 -2.60
N PHE A 55 -0.50 10.60 -3.74
CA PHE A 55 0.44 11.03 -4.77
C PHE A 55 -0.04 12.34 -5.39
N ASP A 56 0.69 13.43 -5.12
CA ASP A 56 0.46 14.73 -5.74
C ASP A 56 1.50 15.01 -6.84
N ALA A 57 1.03 15.14 -8.08
CA ALA A 57 1.87 15.31 -9.25
C ALA A 57 2.52 16.71 -9.25
N GLN A 58 3.81 16.76 -8.89
CA GLN A 58 4.57 18.02 -8.88
C GLN A 58 4.95 18.48 -10.30
N PRO A 59 4.99 19.80 -10.58
CA PRO A 59 5.42 20.30 -11.89
C PRO A 59 6.79 19.75 -12.31
N LEU A 60 6.93 19.30 -13.56
CA LEU A 60 8.18 18.71 -14.07
C LEU A 60 9.40 19.62 -13.91
N GLU A 61 9.21 20.94 -14.01
CA GLU A 61 10.25 21.95 -13.77
C GLU A 61 10.75 21.94 -12.32
N LYS A 62 9.85 21.73 -11.35
CA LYS A 62 10.23 21.62 -9.94
C LYS A 62 11.03 20.33 -9.71
N ILE A 63 10.59 19.22 -10.30
CA ILE A 63 11.30 17.93 -10.23
C ILE A 63 12.70 18.08 -10.82
N ARG A 64 12.83 18.68 -12.01
CA ARG A 64 14.13 18.96 -12.66
C ARG A 64 15.06 19.73 -11.74
N ARG A 65 14.60 20.86 -11.18
CA ARG A 65 15.40 21.69 -10.28
C ARG A 65 15.85 20.94 -9.04
N SER A 66 14.96 20.14 -8.43
CA SER A 66 15.33 19.33 -7.26
C SER A 66 16.45 18.35 -7.58
N PHE A 67 16.38 17.66 -8.74
CA PHE A 67 17.44 16.74 -9.16
C PHE A 67 18.75 17.46 -9.47
N GLU A 68 18.70 18.62 -10.11
CA GLU A 68 19.89 19.46 -10.38
C GLU A 68 20.56 19.94 -9.08
N GLN A 69 19.75 20.32 -8.07
CA GLN A 69 20.23 20.78 -6.77
C GLN A 69 20.95 19.70 -5.95
N THR A 70 20.63 18.42 -6.16
CA THR A 70 21.35 17.33 -5.47
C THR A 70 22.80 17.22 -5.93
N GLY A 71 23.13 17.62 -7.17
CA GLY A 71 24.45 17.45 -7.77
C GLY A 71 24.87 15.99 -8.00
N LEU A 72 24.01 15.00 -7.69
CA LEU A 72 24.32 13.58 -7.77
C LEU A 72 24.15 12.99 -9.18
N TYR A 73 23.42 13.69 -10.05
CA TYR A 73 22.99 13.17 -11.35
C TYR A 73 23.51 14.02 -12.50
N ASN A 74 23.91 13.37 -13.59
CA ASN A 74 24.35 14.05 -14.80
C ASN A 74 23.16 14.58 -15.62
N LYS A 75 23.40 15.59 -16.47
CA LYS A 75 22.35 16.24 -17.28
C LYS A 75 21.60 15.26 -18.20
N LYS A 76 22.32 14.31 -18.81
CA LYS A 76 21.70 13.30 -19.70
C LYS A 76 20.67 12.44 -18.97
N PHE A 77 20.95 12.06 -17.73
CA PHE A 77 20.02 11.32 -16.88
C PHE A 77 18.77 12.16 -16.56
N ILE A 78 18.97 13.40 -16.10
CA ILE A 78 17.87 14.30 -15.73
C ILE A 78 16.96 14.55 -16.94
N ASP A 79 17.52 14.77 -18.13
CA ASP A 79 16.74 14.95 -19.36
C ASP A 79 15.95 13.70 -19.74
N GLY A 80 16.55 12.51 -19.58
CA GLY A 80 15.88 11.22 -19.78
C GLY A 80 14.72 11.01 -18.81
N LEU A 81 14.92 11.33 -17.53
CA LEU A 81 13.91 11.25 -16.47
C LEU A 81 12.71 12.13 -16.80
N ILE A 82 12.94 13.42 -17.07
CA ILE A 82 11.85 14.37 -17.36
C ILE A 82 11.09 13.98 -18.62
N LYS A 83 11.79 13.52 -19.67
CA LYS A 83 11.16 13.04 -20.91
C LYS A 83 10.32 11.78 -20.70
N GLY A 84 10.73 10.90 -19.78
CA GLY A 84 9.96 9.72 -19.38
C GLY A 84 8.70 10.10 -18.61
N LEU A 85 8.86 10.95 -17.58
CA LEU A 85 7.75 11.42 -16.74
C LEU A 85 6.70 12.18 -17.54
N ALA A 86 7.10 13.01 -18.50
CA ALA A 86 6.18 13.74 -19.38
C ALA A 86 5.22 12.83 -20.18
N LYS A 87 5.57 11.55 -20.36
CA LYS A 87 4.71 10.56 -21.04
C LYS A 87 3.83 9.76 -20.08
N SER A 88 4.07 9.87 -18.77
CA SER A 88 3.34 9.13 -17.76
C SER A 88 1.96 9.75 -17.52
N SER A 89 0.95 8.89 -17.29
CA SER A 89 -0.44 9.28 -17.04
C SER A 89 -0.66 10.48 -16.10
N PRO A 90 0.10 10.67 -15.00
CA PRO A 90 -0.10 11.82 -14.11
C PRO A 90 0.37 13.17 -14.68
N TYR A 91 1.25 13.19 -15.69
CA TYR A 91 1.87 14.41 -16.21
C TYR A 91 1.45 14.75 -17.65
N VAL A 92 0.72 13.86 -18.32
CA VAL A 92 0.16 14.16 -19.64
C VAL A 92 -0.95 15.21 -19.47
N PRO A 93 -0.92 16.32 -20.23
CA PRO A 93 -2.01 17.29 -20.21
C PRO A 93 -3.31 16.58 -20.62
N LYS A 94 -4.32 16.59 -19.74
CA LYS A 94 -5.67 16.14 -20.12
C LYS A 94 -6.15 17.11 -21.19
N THR A 95 -6.09 16.71 -22.46
CA THR A 95 -6.70 17.48 -23.53
C THR A 95 -8.21 17.47 -23.28
N SER A 96 -8.73 18.59 -22.78
CA SER A 96 -10.16 18.85 -22.75
C SER A 96 -10.64 18.83 -24.21
N LYS A 97 -11.23 17.72 -24.65
CA LYS A 97 -12.03 17.72 -25.86
C LYS A 97 -13.25 18.60 -25.59
N SER A 98 -13.23 19.79 -26.16
CA SER A 98 -14.41 20.66 -26.30
C SER A 98 -15.31 20.16 -27.42
#